data_AF-A0AAJ6DBA2-F1
#
_entry.id   AF-A0AAJ6DBA2-F1
#
_cell.length_a   1.000
_cell.length_b   1.000
_cell.length_c   1.000
_cell.angle_alpha   90.00
_cell.angle_beta   90.00
_cell.angle_gamma   90.00
#
_symmetry.space_group_name_H-M   'P 1'
#
loop_
_entity.id
_entity.type
_entity.pdbx_description
1 polymer ?
#
loop_
_entity_poly.entity_id
_entity_poly.type
_entity_poly.pdbx_seq_one_letter_code
_entity_poly.pdbx_strand_id
1 'polypeptide(L)'
;MDKFSNCLIIERLKNKTGSKTDKELAGKLGVSASTLANWKSPTKQKPTLSELVFKYADENNISLDLVILGKEENTQDEMETELLARFAKLDFKQKLKLLTSLEEGDFAKSGTHQTAHGNGNNQQVFSGDVGEVVGIRK
;
A
#
# COMPACT_ATOMS: atom_id res chain seq x y z
N MET A 1 15.32 25.28 0.53
CA MET A 1 14.73 25.60 -0.79
C MET A 1 13.28 25.15 -0.76
N ASP A 2 12.35 25.99 -1.21
CA ASP A 2 10.91 25.71 -1.20
C ASP A 2 10.55 24.69 -2.30
N LYS A 3 10.37 23.42 -1.91
CA LYS A 3 10.06 22.25 -2.79
C LYS A 3 8.81 22.48 -3.65
N PHE A 4 7.96 23.43 -3.26
CA PHE A 4 6.68 23.73 -3.87
C PHE A 4 6.65 25.01 -4.69
N SER A 5 7.79 25.69 -4.87
CA SER A 5 7.81 26.91 -5.67
C SER A 5 7.32 26.67 -7.10
N ASN A 6 6.54 27.62 -7.63
CA ASN A 6 6.02 27.55 -9.01
C ASN A 6 7.11 27.34 -10.06
N CYS A 7 8.30 27.90 -9.85
CA CYS A 7 9.46 27.69 -10.72
C CYS A 7 9.86 26.20 -10.79
N LEU A 8 9.98 25.53 -9.65
CA LEU A 8 10.34 24.11 -9.59
C LEU A 8 9.23 23.21 -10.14
N ILE A 9 7.97 23.56 -9.88
CA ILE A 9 6.82 22.83 -10.44
C ILE A 9 6.87 22.89 -11.97
N ILE A 10 7.06 24.08 -12.53
CA ILE A 10 7.15 24.26 -13.98
C ILE A 10 8.34 23.51 -14.57
N GLU A 11 9.49 23.49 -13.89
CA GLU A 11 10.64 22.71 -14.31
C GLU A 11 10.35 21.19 -14.31
N ARG A 12 9.71 20.66 -13.27
CA ARG A 12 9.28 19.25 -13.24
C ARG A 12 8.30 18.93 -14.37
N LEU A 13 7.36 19.83 -14.66
CA LEU A 13 6.43 19.70 -15.78
C LEU A 13 7.15 19.68 -17.13
N LYS A 14 8.18 20.52 -17.31
CA LYS A 14 9.02 20.48 -18.52
C LYS A 14 9.68 19.12 -18.70
N ASN A 15 10.30 18.59 -17.64
CA ASN A 15 10.96 17.29 -17.68
C ASN A 15 9.98 16.16 -17.98
N LYS A 16 8.81 16.13 -17.32
CA LYS A 16 7.79 15.10 -17.53
C LYS A 16 7.19 15.13 -18.93
N THR A 17 7.02 16.31 -19.50
CA THR A 17 6.45 16.49 -20.85
C THR A 17 7.49 16.45 -21.96
N GLY A 18 8.79 16.35 -21.64
CA GLY A 18 9.87 16.44 -22.62
C GLY A 18 9.98 17.80 -23.32
N SER A 19 9.56 18.88 -22.64
CA SER A 19 9.57 20.25 -23.19
C SER A 19 10.88 20.96 -22.86
N LYS A 20 11.64 21.39 -23.86
CA LYS A 20 12.95 22.04 -23.67
C LYS A 20 12.78 23.51 -23.29
N THR A 21 11.79 24.17 -23.87
CA THR A 21 11.52 25.59 -23.65
C THR A 21 10.20 25.83 -22.92
N ASP A 22 10.09 26.97 -22.26
CA ASP A 22 8.82 27.38 -21.62
C ASP A 22 7.72 27.61 -22.67
N LYS A 23 8.11 28.04 -23.88
CA LYS A 23 7.19 28.21 -25.01
C LYS A 23 6.58 26.88 -25.45
N GLU A 24 7.39 25.82 -25.55
CA GLU A 24 6.90 24.47 -25.85
C GLU A 24 5.94 23.95 -24.77
N LEU A 25 6.29 24.14 -23.49
CA LEU A 25 5.43 23.74 -22.38
C LEU A 25 4.11 24.52 -22.41
N ALA A 26 4.17 25.85 -22.59
CA ALA A 26 2.98 26.69 -22.70
C ALA A 26 2.07 26.24 -23.84
N GLY A 27 2.65 25.91 -24.99
CA GLY A 27 1.92 25.34 -26.14
C GLY A 27 1.21 24.03 -25.81
N LYS A 28 1.89 23.10 -25.11
CA LYS A 28 1.28 21.83 -24.67
C LYS A 28 0.18 22.02 -23.63
N LEU A 29 0.31 23.03 -22.76
CA LEU A 29 -0.68 23.38 -21.75
C LEU A 29 -1.84 24.22 -22.31
N GLY A 30 -1.79 24.63 -23.58
CA GLY A 30 -2.80 25.48 -24.19
C GLY A 30 -2.85 26.91 -23.63
N VAL A 31 -1.75 27.39 -23.03
CA VAL A 31 -1.64 28.74 -22.46
C VAL A 31 -0.62 29.59 -23.21
N SER A 32 -0.71 30.92 -23.09
CA SER A 32 0.31 31.80 -23.65
C SER A 32 1.62 31.71 -22.85
N ALA A 33 2.75 31.97 -23.53
CA ALA A 33 4.05 32.03 -22.87
C ALA A 33 4.12 33.13 -21.79
N SER A 34 3.39 34.23 -21.96
CA SER A 34 3.30 35.30 -20.96
C SER A 34 2.57 34.84 -19.70
N THR A 35 1.48 34.07 -19.84
CA THR A 35 0.75 33.50 -18.70
C THR A 35 1.64 32.55 -17.90
N LEU A 36 2.38 31.67 -18.58
CA LEU A 36 3.33 30.77 -17.91
C LEU A 36 4.47 31.52 -17.21
N ALA A 37 4.98 32.59 -17.82
CA ALA A 37 6.00 33.46 -17.20
C ALA A 37 5.45 34.18 -15.96
N ASN A 38 4.20 34.61 -15.99
CA ASN A 38 3.53 35.23 -14.84
C ASN A 38 3.38 34.27 -13.67
N TRP A 39 3.15 32.97 -13.93
CA TRP A 39 3.10 31.96 -12.86
C TRP A 39 4.44 31.79 -12.13
N LYS A 40 5.56 32.06 -12.82
CA LYS A 40 6.91 32.07 -12.21
C LYS A 40 7.19 33.34 -11.41
N SER A 41 6.43 34.41 -11.63
CA SER A 41 6.71 35.72 -11.03
C SER A 41 6.07 35.83 -9.64
N PRO A 42 6.86 35.84 -8.56
CA PRO A 42 6.36 35.94 -7.19
C PRO A 42 6.09 37.42 -6.86
N THR A 43 5.20 38.07 -7.60
CA THR A 43 4.89 39.50 -7.38
C THR A 43 4.03 39.77 -6.15
N LYS A 44 3.73 38.75 -5.33
CA LYS A 44 3.23 38.94 -3.97
C LYS A 44 4.02 38.00 -3.05
N GLN A 45 4.58 38.54 -1.98
CA GLN A 45 5.37 37.88 -0.93
C GLN A 45 4.58 36.81 -0.12
N LYS A 46 3.58 36.18 -0.72
CA LYS A 46 2.72 35.18 -0.10
C LYS A 46 2.82 33.90 -0.90
N PRO A 47 2.82 32.73 -0.23
CA PRO A 47 2.74 31.46 -0.94
C PRO A 47 1.49 31.48 -1.83
N THR A 48 1.68 31.13 -3.09
CA THR A 48 0.60 30.91 -4.04
C THR A 48 -0.27 29.75 -3.60
N LEU A 49 -1.50 29.68 -4.11
CA LEU A 49 -2.41 28.59 -3.77
C LEU A 49 -1.79 27.21 -4.08
N SER A 50 -1.07 27.09 -5.20
CA SER A 50 -0.34 25.88 -5.58
C SER A 50 0.70 25.47 -4.54
N GLU A 51 1.47 26.44 -4.04
CA GLU A 51 2.48 26.23 -3.01
C GLU A 51 1.85 25.74 -1.69
N LEU A 52 0.73 26.36 -1.28
CA LEU A 52 0.01 25.95 -0.07
C LEU A 52 -0.59 24.55 -0.18
N VAL A 53 -1.23 24.25 -1.32
CA VAL A 53 -1.86 22.95 -1.57
C VAL A 53 -0.81 21.84 -1.57
N PHE A 54 0.33 22.07 -2.24
CA PHE A 54 1.38 21.07 -2.30
C PHE A 54 2.10 20.90 -0.97
N LYS A 55 2.30 21.99 -0.23
CA LYS A 55 2.85 21.92 1.12
C LYS A 55 1.94 21.11 2.05
N TYR A 56 0.63 21.38 2.03
CA TYR A 56 -0.33 20.64 2.84
C TYR A 56 -0.35 19.14 2.47
N ALA A 57 -0.32 18.82 1.18
CA ALA A 57 -0.29 17.44 0.72
C ALA A 57 0.98 16.70 1.18
N ASP A 58 2.15 17.34 1.10
CA ASP A 58 3.43 16.76 1.56
C ASP A 58 3.47 16.60 3.09
N GLU A 59 2.96 17.58 3.84
CA GLU A 59 2.90 17.53 5.31
C GLU A 59 1.97 16.43 5.84
N ASN A 60 0.91 16.10 5.09
CA ASN A 60 -0.08 15.09 5.49
C ASN A 60 0.08 13.76 4.74
N ASN A 61 1.12 13.62 3.92
CA ASN A 61 1.36 12.44 3.08
C ASN A 61 0.14 12.05 2.21
N ILE A 62 -0.50 13.06 1.59
CA ILE A 62 -1.68 12.90 0.73
C ILE A 62 -1.25 13.00 -0.73
N SER A 63 -1.75 12.10 -1.58
CA SER A 63 -1.51 12.16 -3.03
C SER A 63 -2.07 13.44 -3.65
N LEU A 64 -1.27 14.09 -4.49
CA LEU A 64 -1.72 15.25 -5.25
C LEU A 64 -2.76 14.89 -6.31
N ASP A 65 -2.78 13.65 -6.81
CA ASP A 65 -3.83 13.20 -7.74
C ASP A 65 -5.18 13.16 -7.03
N LEU A 66 -5.21 12.81 -5.74
CA LEU A 66 -6.42 12.91 -4.92
C LEU A 66 -6.81 14.38 -4.69
N VAL A 67 -5.86 15.22 -4.26
CA VAL A 67 -6.14 16.62 -3.90
C VAL A 67 -6.57 17.46 -5.10
N ILE A 68 -5.95 17.24 -6.26
CA ILE A 68 -6.16 18.05 -7.47
C ILE A 68 -7.24 17.45 -8.38
N LEU A 69 -7.27 16.12 -8.54
CA LEU A 69 -8.16 15.44 -9.50
C LEU A 69 -9.30 14.66 -8.85
N GLY A 70 -9.31 14.52 -7.52
CA GLY A 70 -10.30 13.70 -6.81
C GLY A 70 -10.18 12.21 -7.12
N LYS A 71 -9.03 11.76 -7.64
CA LYS A 71 -8.81 10.36 -7.98
C LYS A 71 -8.23 9.63 -6.77
N GLU A 72 -8.90 8.58 -6.34
CA GLU A 72 -8.32 7.66 -5.36
C GLU A 72 -7.14 6.92 -6.01
N GLU A 73 -5.98 6.97 -5.36
CA GLU A 73 -4.88 6.06 -5.73
C GLU A 73 -5.28 4.65 -5.32
N ASN A 74 -5.20 3.71 -6.25
CA ASN A 74 -5.23 2.30 -5.88
C ASN A 74 -3.85 1.96 -5.32
N THR A 75 -3.68 2.16 -4.02
CA THR A 75 -2.40 1.99 -3.30
C THR A 75 -2.02 0.52 -3.11
N GLN A 76 -2.74 -0.40 -3.74
CA GLN A 76 -2.54 -1.84 -3.57
C GLN A 76 -1.18 -2.24 -4.14
N ASP A 77 -0.33 -2.79 -3.29
CA ASP A 77 0.92 -3.41 -3.74
C ASP A 77 0.62 -4.69 -4.56
N GLU A 78 1.64 -5.26 -5.22
CA GLU A 78 1.47 -6.46 -6.04
C GLU A 78 0.92 -7.64 -5.24
N MET A 79 1.27 -7.74 -3.96
CA MET A 79 0.82 -8.80 -3.06
C MET A 79 -0.63 -8.56 -2.61
N GLU A 80 -1.02 -7.33 -2.27
CA GLU A 80 -2.38 -6.92 -1.95
C GLU A 80 -3.30 -7.12 -3.15
N THR A 81 -2.83 -6.78 -4.35
CA THR A 81 -3.54 -7.02 -5.61
C THR A 81 -3.78 -8.51 -5.83
N GLU A 82 -2.74 -9.34 -5.66
CA GLU A 82 -2.86 -10.79 -5.82
C GLU A 82 -3.71 -11.44 -4.71
N LEU A 83 -3.61 -10.95 -3.47
CA LEU A 83 -4.45 -11.38 -2.34
C LEU A 83 -5.91 -11.10 -2.61
N LEU A 84 -6.24 -9.90 -3.09
CA LEU A 84 -7.61 -9.54 -3.46
C LEU A 84 -8.11 -10.36 -4.65
N ALA A 85 -7.28 -10.60 -5.66
CA ALA A 85 -7.62 -11.43 -6.80
C ALA A 85 -7.90 -12.88 -6.40
N ARG A 86 -7.14 -13.43 -5.45
CA ARG A 86 -7.38 -14.78 -4.89
C ARG A 86 -8.59 -14.81 -3.98
N PHE A 87 -8.75 -13.82 -3.12
CA PHE A 87 -9.89 -13.71 -2.21
C PHE A 87 -11.20 -13.62 -2.99
N ALA A 88 -11.24 -12.88 -4.11
CA ALA A 88 -12.41 -12.78 -4.96
C ALA A 88 -12.90 -14.14 -5.50
N LYS A 89 -11.97 -15.08 -5.76
CA LYS A 89 -12.25 -16.43 -6.27
C LYS A 89 -12.76 -17.41 -5.20
N LEU A 90 -12.69 -17.06 -3.92
CA LEU A 90 -13.15 -17.92 -2.83
C LEU A 90 -14.67 -17.84 -2.63
N ASP A 91 -15.28 -18.95 -2.24
CA ASP A 91 -16.68 -18.99 -1.81
C ASP A 91 -16.85 -18.38 -0.40
N PHE A 92 -18.10 -18.13 0.00
CA PHE A 92 -18.40 -17.48 1.28
C PHE A 92 -17.86 -18.26 2.49
N LYS A 93 -17.91 -19.60 2.46
CA LYS A 93 -17.45 -20.44 3.57
C LYS A 93 -15.93 -20.38 3.70
N GLN A 94 -15.22 -20.34 2.58
CA GLN A 94 -13.77 -20.18 2.53
C GLN A 94 -13.35 -18.78 2.99
N LYS A 95 -14.05 -17.73 2.56
CA LYS A 95 -13.80 -16.35 3.00
C LYS A 95 -13.98 -16.19 4.51
N LEU A 96 -15.06 -16.76 5.06
CA LEU A 96 -15.33 -16.70 6.51
C LEU A 96 -14.25 -17.42 7.31
N LYS A 97 -13.82 -18.61 6.86
CA LYS A 97 -12.73 -19.35 7.51
C LYS A 97 -11.42 -18.56 7.49
N LEU A 98 -11.07 -17.94 6.36
CA LEU A 98 -9.87 -17.12 6.24
C LEU A 98 -9.91 -15.92 7.20
N LEU A 99 -11.06 -15.26 7.32
CA LEU A 99 -11.25 -14.12 8.21
C LEU A 99 -11.04 -14.53 9.68
N THR A 100 -11.62 -15.64 10.11
CA THR A 100 -11.41 -16.18 11.47
C THR A 100 -9.95 -16.54 11.72
N SER A 101 -9.27 -17.16 10.75
CA SER A 101 -7.85 -17.51 10.88
C SER A 101 -6.92 -16.28 10.94
N LEU A 102 -7.27 -15.18 10.25
CA LEU A 102 -6.55 -13.91 10.32
C LEU A 102 -6.70 -13.25 11.70
N GLU A 103 -7.89 -13.31 12.29
CA GLU A 103 -8.20 -12.73 13.61
C GLU A 103 -7.49 -13.47 14.75
N GLU A 104 -7.35 -14.80 14.64
CA GLU A 104 -6.69 -15.64 15.64
C GLU A 104 -5.15 -15.63 15.52
N GLY A 105 -4.59 -15.05 14.44
CA GLY A 105 -3.14 -15.00 14.19
C GLY A 105 -2.48 -16.38 13.98
N ASP A 106 -3.27 -17.42 13.75
CA ASP A 106 -2.83 -18.82 13.88
C ASP A 106 -2.30 -19.43 12.57
N PHE A 107 -1.38 -18.72 11.90
CA PHE A 107 -0.75 -19.17 10.66
C PHE A 107 0.32 -20.25 10.87
N ALA A 108 0.79 -20.43 12.10
CA ALA A 108 1.94 -21.28 12.42
C ALA A 108 1.59 -22.77 12.69
N LYS A 109 0.31 -23.15 12.77
CA LYS A 109 -0.06 -24.53 13.17
C LYS A 109 -0.16 -25.54 12.04
N SER A 110 -0.07 -25.14 10.78
CA SER A 110 -0.01 -26.09 9.66
C SER A 110 1.44 -26.50 9.35
N GLY A 111 2.17 -26.95 10.38
CA GLY A 111 3.35 -27.76 10.18
C GLY A 111 2.91 -29.04 9.48
N THR A 112 3.37 -29.23 8.24
CA THR A 112 3.10 -30.44 7.47
C THR A 112 3.65 -31.63 8.24
N HIS A 113 2.80 -32.41 8.91
CA HIS A 113 3.19 -33.71 9.44
C HIS A 113 3.48 -34.62 8.26
N GLN A 114 4.74 -34.62 7.82
CA GLN A 114 5.25 -35.62 6.90
C GLN A 114 5.24 -36.97 7.63
N THR A 115 4.22 -37.79 7.40
CA THR A 115 4.25 -39.21 7.76
C THR A 115 5.14 -39.95 6.77
N ALA A 116 6.45 -39.90 7.00
CA ALA A 116 7.37 -40.84 6.38
C ALA A 116 7.01 -42.26 6.85
N HIS A 117 6.58 -43.11 5.93
CA HIS A 117 6.36 -44.53 6.18
C HIS A 117 7.70 -45.20 6.49
N GLY A 118 8.02 -45.37 7.77
CA GLY A 118 9.21 -46.05 8.25
C GLY A 118 8.89 -46.86 9.50
N ASN A 119 9.00 -48.18 9.39
CA ASN A 119 8.80 -49.16 10.44
C ASN A 119 9.80 -48.96 11.59
N GLY A 120 9.37 -48.48 12.76
CA GLY A 120 10.25 -48.33 13.93
C GLY A 120 9.64 -47.62 15.14
N ASN A 121 9.01 -48.41 16.02
CA ASN A 121 8.85 -48.24 17.48
C ASN A 121 8.90 -46.81 18.09
N ASN A 122 7.74 -46.14 18.22
CA ASN A 122 7.61 -44.94 19.04
C ASN A 122 7.20 -45.31 20.48
N GLN A 123 8.14 -45.23 21.43
CA GLN A 123 7.82 -45.24 22.85
C GLN A 123 7.08 -43.93 23.21
N GLN A 124 5.82 -44.04 23.61
CA GLN A 124 5.11 -42.97 24.30
C GLN A 124 5.69 -42.83 25.71
N VAL A 125 6.38 -41.72 25.99
CA VAL A 125 6.80 -41.32 27.33
C VAL A 125 5.63 -40.56 27.96
N PHE A 126 4.93 -41.18 28.91
CA PHE A 126 3.99 -40.47 29.77
C PHE A 126 4.77 -39.91 30.98
N SER A 127 4.91 -38.59 31.06
CA SER A 127 5.29 -37.90 32.29
C SER A 127 4.04 -37.75 33.18
N GLY A 128 4.02 -38.42 34.34
CA GLY A 128 2.91 -38.45 35.32
C GLY A 128 2.50 -37.06 35.85
N ASP A 129 1.33 -36.87 36.48
CA ASP A 129 0.68 -37.68 37.51
C ASP A 129 -0.44 -38.64 37.05
N VAL A 130 -0.34 -39.89 37.50
CA VAL A 130 -1.36 -40.94 37.30
C VAL A 130 -2.23 -41.01 38.55
N GLY A 131 -3.46 -40.50 38.46
CA GLY A 131 -4.53 -40.85 39.39
C GLY A 131 -4.90 -42.32 39.22
N GLU A 132 -4.90 -43.04 40.33
CA GLU A 132 -5.12 -44.48 40.47
C GLU A 132 -6.31 -45.00 39.63
N VAL A 133 -6.04 -45.89 38.65
CA VAL A 133 -7.09 -46.58 37.89
C VAL A 133 -7.42 -47.89 38.61
N VAL A 134 -8.56 -47.91 39.31
CA VAL A 134 -9.12 -49.10 39.96
C VAL A 134 -9.46 -50.15 38.90
N GLY A 135 -8.84 -51.33 39.02
CA GLY A 135 -8.91 -52.41 38.03
C GLY A 135 -10.31 -53.00 37.84
N ILE A 136 -10.63 -53.30 36.58
CA ILE A 136 -11.76 -54.15 36.20
C ILE A 136 -11.41 -55.59 36.62
N ARG A 137 -12.10 -56.13 37.63
CA ARG A 137 -12.12 -57.58 37.86
C ARG A 137 -13.21 -58.20 36.99
N LYS A 138 -12.85 -59.29 36.30
CA LYS A 138 -13.78 -60.22 35.66
C LYS A 138 -14.54 -61.02 36.72
#